data_AF-A0A132AH30-F1
#
_entry.id   AF-A0A132AH30-F1
#
_cell.length_a   1.000
_cell.length_b   1.000
_cell.length_c   1.000
_cell.angle_alpha   90.00
_cell.angle_beta   90.00
_cell.angle_gamma   90.00
#
_symmetry.space_group_name_H-M   'P 1'
#
loop_
_entity.id
_entity.type
_entity.pdbx_description
1 polymer ?
#
loop_
_entity_poly.entity_id
_entity_poly.type
_entity_poly.pdbx_seq_one_letter_code
_entity_poly.pdbx_strand_id
1 'polypeptide(L)'
;MIPSATDHFLQRQIIRQTWASHRMISMFKIPIQMIHVFVLGIVDESRGQNYSKSIQKQIDREQSRYRDLIQADFSDTYGNLTYKHLLSLRWAVQFCSEGKYILKIDDDAFLDPFALAKSLNKIFQSTSNAYRNLIGCSLFPNNTMPKRKGKWSIDSDIYPYRYYPSYCSGVGYLQTFDVAFDLFNAAHQIDFIPTFSIDDVFVTGLVAKSLKNLRPIRLNELYIG
;
A
#
# COMPACT_ATOMS: atom_id res chain seq x y z
N MET A 1 5.28 -3.42 0.44
CA MET A 1 3.93 -4.03 0.51
C MET A 1 3.22 -3.78 -0.80
N ILE A 2 2.78 -4.84 -1.48
CA ILE A 2 2.16 -4.74 -2.80
C ILE A 2 0.77 -5.39 -2.76
N PRO A 3 -0.30 -4.64 -2.46
CA PRO A 3 -1.66 -5.14 -2.61
C PRO A 3 -1.88 -5.62 -4.05
N SER A 4 -2.39 -6.84 -4.20
CA SER A 4 -2.60 -7.46 -5.52
C SER A 4 -3.93 -8.23 -5.52
N ALA A 5 -4.57 -8.38 -6.68
CA ALA A 5 -5.77 -9.22 -6.77
C ALA A 5 -5.40 -10.70 -6.86
N THR A 6 -6.30 -11.59 -6.45
CA THR A 6 -6.04 -13.03 -6.40
C THR A 6 -5.64 -13.65 -7.75
N ASP A 7 -6.16 -13.12 -8.86
CA ASP A 7 -5.90 -13.59 -10.23
C ASP A 7 -4.80 -12.80 -10.97
N HIS A 8 -4.15 -11.83 -10.32
CA HIS A 8 -3.06 -11.02 -10.90
C HIS A 8 -1.68 -11.74 -10.90
N PHE A 9 -1.64 -13.01 -11.32
CA PHE A 9 -0.42 -13.81 -11.35
C PHE A 9 0.67 -13.20 -12.24
N LEU A 10 0.28 -12.67 -13.40
CA LEU A 10 1.22 -12.09 -14.37
C LEU A 10 1.84 -10.80 -13.83
N GLN A 11 1.04 -9.93 -13.21
CA GLN A 11 1.48 -8.68 -12.59
C GLN A 11 2.53 -8.96 -11.52
N ARG A 12 2.22 -9.88 -10.59
CA ARG A 12 3.19 -10.30 -9.56
C ARG A 12 4.47 -10.87 -10.15
N GLN A 13 4.35 -11.68 -11.20
CA GLN A 13 5.52 -12.23 -11.89
C GLN A 13 6.38 -11.15 -12.55
N ILE A 14 5.78 -10.17 -13.21
CA ILE A 14 6.47 -9.04 -13.84
C ILE A 14 7.22 -8.24 -12.77
N ILE A 15 6.57 -7.92 -11.66
CA ILE A 15 7.16 -7.18 -10.54
C ILE A 15 8.41 -7.90 -10.00
N ARG A 16 8.31 -9.22 -9.74
CA ARG A 16 9.44 -10.06 -9.28
C ARG A 16 10.63 -10.04 -10.24
N GLN A 17 10.36 -9.94 -11.54
CA GLN A 17 11.38 -9.99 -12.59
C GLN A 17 11.94 -8.61 -12.97
N THR A 18 11.27 -7.53 -12.56
CA THR A 18 11.60 -6.16 -12.95
C THR A 18 12.05 -5.33 -11.74
N TRP A 19 11.26 -4.34 -11.33
CA TRP A 19 11.67 -3.31 -10.38
C TRP A 19 11.84 -3.81 -8.94
N ALA A 20 11.17 -4.92 -8.57
CA ALA A 20 11.33 -5.55 -7.26
C ALA A 20 12.37 -6.69 -7.26
N SER A 21 13.04 -6.92 -8.39
CA SER A 21 14.00 -8.00 -8.53
C SER A 21 15.30 -7.71 -7.79
N HIS A 22 15.60 -8.53 -6.77
CA HIS A 22 16.88 -8.47 -6.06
C HIS A 22 18.07 -8.67 -7.02
N ARG A 23 17.92 -9.52 -8.03
CA ARG A 23 18.94 -9.74 -9.07
C ARG A 23 19.21 -8.46 -9.85
N MET A 24 18.17 -7.73 -10.26
CA MET A 24 18.32 -6.48 -11.01
C MET A 24 18.96 -5.41 -10.13
N ILE A 25 18.46 -5.22 -8.91
CA ILE A 25 19.02 -4.26 -7.94
C ILE A 25 20.51 -4.51 -7.72
N SER A 26 20.92 -5.76 -7.52
CA SER A 26 22.32 -6.15 -7.36
C SER A 26 23.15 -5.96 -8.64
N MET A 27 22.64 -6.40 -9.79
CA MET A 27 23.32 -6.29 -11.09
C MET A 27 23.64 -4.84 -11.46
N PHE A 28 22.67 -3.94 -11.25
CA PHE A 28 22.84 -2.51 -11.51
C PHE A 28 23.48 -1.74 -10.35
N LYS A 29 23.87 -2.41 -9.26
CA LYS A 29 24.49 -1.82 -8.06
C LYS A 29 23.68 -0.65 -7.51
N ILE A 30 22.36 -0.77 -7.51
CA ILE A 30 21.47 0.26 -6.96
C ILE A 30 21.64 0.27 -5.44
N PRO A 31 21.95 1.41 -4.79
CA PRO A 31 22.31 1.46 -3.37
C PRO A 31 21.07 1.43 -2.46
N ILE A 32 20.24 0.39 -2.63
CA ILE A 32 19.06 0.11 -1.81
C ILE A 32 18.97 -1.39 -1.57
N GLN A 33 18.50 -1.76 -0.38
CA GLN A 33 18.02 -3.10 -0.10
C GLN A 33 16.50 -3.05 -0.07
N MET A 34 15.87 -3.87 -0.91
CA MET A 34 14.42 -3.93 -1.03
C MET A 34 13.97 -5.37 -0.85
N ILE A 35 12.96 -5.54 0.01
CA ILE A 35 12.20 -6.78 0.15
C ILE A 35 10.75 -6.45 -0.20
N HIS A 36 10.11 -7.33 -0.96
CA HIS A 36 8.72 -7.18 -1.35
C HIS A 36 7.92 -8.39 -0.89
N VAL A 37 6.63 -8.13 -0.68
CA VAL A 37 5.60 -9.13 -0.39
C VAL A 37 4.30 -8.64 -1.03
N PHE A 38 3.53 -9.58 -1.54
CA PHE A 38 2.21 -9.34 -2.12
C PHE A 38 1.13 -9.61 -1.08
N VAL A 39 0.11 -8.76 -1.04
CA VAL A 39 -0.97 -8.83 -0.05
C VAL A 39 -2.29 -9.12 -0.75
N LEU A 40 -2.92 -10.23 -0.36
CA LEU A 40 -4.11 -10.79 -0.98
C LEU A 40 -5.22 -11.01 0.07
N GLY A 41 -6.47 -10.98 -0.38
CA GLY A 41 -7.59 -11.60 0.35
C GLY A 41 -7.78 -13.07 -0.07
N ILE A 42 -8.86 -13.69 0.38
CA ILE A 42 -9.33 -14.96 -0.20
C ILE A 42 -10.04 -14.70 -1.53
N VAL A 43 -10.05 -15.70 -2.41
CA VAL A 43 -10.74 -15.60 -3.70
C VAL A 43 -12.22 -15.37 -3.47
N ASP A 44 -12.80 -14.36 -4.14
CA ASP A 44 -14.21 -14.04 -4.02
C ASP A 44 -15.10 -15.18 -4.55
N GLU A 45 -15.77 -15.88 -3.62
CA GLU A 45 -16.63 -17.02 -3.92
C GLU A 45 -17.82 -16.65 -4.83
N SER A 46 -18.20 -15.37 -4.89
CA SER A 46 -19.26 -14.88 -5.79
C SER A 46 -18.95 -15.16 -7.27
N ARG A 47 -17.66 -15.32 -7.62
CA ARG A 47 -17.19 -15.66 -8.97
C ARG A 47 -17.38 -17.14 -9.34
N GLY A 48 -17.93 -17.94 -8.43
CA GLY A 48 -18.25 -19.35 -8.61
C GLY A 48 -17.24 -20.28 -7.97
N GLN A 49 -17.73 -21.40 -7.42
CA GLN A 49 -16.93 -22.31 -6.61
C GLN A 49 -15.78 -22.97 -7.40
N ASN A 50 -16.02 -23.38 -8.65
CA ASN A 50 -15.00 -24.00 -9.49
C ASN A 50 -13.88 -23.03 -9.85
N TYR A 51 -14.24 -21.78 -10.15
CA TYR A 51 -13.28 -20.71 -10.39
C TYR A 51 -12.44 -20.46 -9.13
N SER A 52 -13.09 -20.28 -7.98
CA SER A 52 -12.44 -19.96 -6.70
C SER A 52 -11.43 -21.04 -6.28
N LYS A 53 -11.83 -22.33 -6.38
CA LYS A 53 -10.93 -23.47 -6.11
C LYS A 53 -9.73 -23.51 -7.08
N SER A 54 -9.95 -23.19 -8.36
CA SER A 54 -8.88 -23.17 -9.36
C SER A 54 -7.85 -22.07 -9.09
N ILE A 55 -8.31 -20.86 -8.74
CA ILE A 55 -7.45 -19.73 -8.40
C ILE A 55 -6.68 -20.00 -7.10
N GLN A 56 -7.35 -20.49 -6.04
CA GLN A 56 -6.67 -20.79 -4.79
C GLN A 56 -5.56 -21.84 -4.98
N LYS A 57 -5.81 -22.90 -5.77
CA LYS A 57 -4.78 -23.89 -6.10
C LYS A 57 -3.57 -23.29 -6.82
N GLN A 58 -3.77 -22.25 -7.62
CA GLN A 58 -2.67 -21.53 -8.29
C GLN A 58 -1.91 -20.64 -7.30
N ILE A 59 -2.62 -19.95 -6.39
CA ILE A 59 -2.02 -19.17 -5.28
C ILE A 59 -1.16 -20.08 -4.40
N ASP A 60 -1.65 -21.27 -4.02
CA ASP A 60 -0.90 -22.20 -3.17
C ASP A 60 0.42 -22.65 -3.82
N ARG A 61 0.40 -22.87 -5.15
CA ARG A 61 1.59 -23.20 -5.95
C ARG A 61 2.56 -22.02 -6.03
N GLU A 62 2.02 -20.81 -6.24
CA GLU A 62 2.80 -19.58 -6.26
C GLU A 62 3.50 -19.34 -4.92
N GLN A 63 2.77 -19.46 -3.81
CA GLN A 63 3.29 -19.32 -2.46
C GLN A 63 4.35 -20.37 -2.14
N SER A 64 4.12 -21.63 -2.55
CA SER A 64 5.10 -22.70 -2.38
C SER A 64 6.42 -22.41 -3.10
N ARG A 65 6.36 -21.71 -4.25
CA ARG A 65 7.52 -21.39 -5.08
C ARG A 65 8.25 -20.13 -4.62
N TYR A 66 7.53 -19.04 -4.34
CA TYR A 66 8.12 -17.72 -4.11
C TYR A 66 8.13 -17.27 -2.65
N ARG A 67 7.21 -17.79 -1.83
CA ARG A 67 7.11 -17.50 -0.39
C ARG A 67 7.01 -16.01 -0.05
N ASP A 68 6.36 -15.25 -0.93
CA ASP A 68 6.23 -13.80 -0.85
C ASP A 68 4.76 -13.33 -0.83
N LEU A 69 3.80 -14.24 -0.64
CA LEU A 69 2.38 -13.92 -0.50
C LEU A 69 1.96 -13.88 0.97
N ILE A 70 1.16 -12.86 1.29
CA ILE A 70 0.41 -12.73 2.53
C ILE A 70 -1.06 -12.81 2.14
N GLN A 71 -1.77 -13.77 2.72
CA GLN A 71 -3.20 -13.96 2.48
C GLN A 71 -3.92 -13.91 3.82
N ALA A 72 -5.04 -13.19 3.90
CA ALA A 72 -5.90 -13.19 5.08
C ALA A 72 -7.36 -13.46 4.71
N ASP A 73 -8.13 -13.81 5.73
CA ASP A 73 -9.52 -14.26 5.63
C ASP A 73 -10.50 -13.09 5.44
N PHE A 74 -10.48 -12.48 4.27
CA PHE A 74 -11.50 -11.56 3.78
C PHE A 74 -11.62 -11.68 2.26
N SER A 75 -12.85 -11.59 1.72
CA SER A 75 -13.07 -11.71 0.27
C SER A 75 -12.34 -10.59 -0.48
N ASP A 76 -11.52 -10.94 -1.46
CA ASP A 76 -10.73 -10.01 -2.24
C ASP A 76 -11.61 -9.26 -3.26
N THR A 77 -12.23 -8.18 -2.78
CA THR A 77 -13.12 -7.32 -3.55
C THR A 77 -12.72 -5.86 -3.40
N TYR A 78 -13.19 -5.01 -4.32
CA TYR A 78 -12.99 -3.57 -4.24
C TYR A 78 -13.52 -2.97 -2.93
N GLY A 79 -14.63 -3.49 -2.40
CA GLY A 79 -15.19 -3.07 -1.12
C GLY A 79 -14.26 -3.30 0.07
N ASN A 80 -13.36 -4.28 -0.03
CA ASN A 80 -12.46 -4.71 1.03
C ASN A 80 -11.02 -4.21 0.86
N LEU A 81 -10.78 -3.23 -0.01
CA LEU A 81 -9.44 -2.65 -0.19
C LEU A 81 -8.87 -2.08 1.13
N THR A 82 -9.71 -1.49 1.97
CA THR A 82 -9.29 -0.99 3.28
C THR A 82 -8.78 -2.11 4.18
N TYR A 83 -9.43 -3.29 4.21
CA TYR A 83 -8.91 -4.46 4.93
C TYR A 83 -7.55 -4.91 4.39
N LYS A 84 -7.39 -4.92 3.06
CA LYS A 84 -6.11 -5.27 2.42
C LYS A 84 -5.00 -4.26 2.75
N HIS A 85 -5.32 -2.99 2.83
CA HIS A 85 -4.38 -1.93 3.22
C HIS A 85 -4.00 -2.07 4.70
N LEU A 86 -4.97 -2.26 5.59
CA LEU A 86 -4.71 -2.48 7.02
C LEU A 86 -3.90 -3.77 7.27
N LEU A 87 -4.15 -4.84 6.51
CA LEU A 87 -3.32 -6.04 6.51
C LEU A 87 -1.87 -5.73 6.09
N SER A 88 -1.69 -4.89 5.07
CA SER A 88 -0.36 -4.45 4.65
C SER A 88 0.38 -3.72 5.76
N LEU A 89 -0.30 -2.83 6.48
CA LEU A 89 0.29 -2.13 7.64
C LEU A 89 0.59 -3.10 8.78
N ARG A 90 -0.37 -3.97 9.15
CA ARG A 90 -0.21 -4.98 10.21
C ARG A 90 1.03 -5.83 9.98
N TRP A 91 1.16 -6.37 8.77
CA TRP A 91 2.26 -7.26 8.45
C TRP A 91 3.60 -6.51 8.44
N ALA A 92 3.64 -5.31 7.86
CA ALA A 92 4.86 -4.48 7.88
C ALA A 92 5.31 -4.16 9.30
N VAL A 93 4.38 -3.78 10.19
CA VAL A 93 4.67 -3.48 11.59
C VAL A 93 5.18 -4.72 12.35
N GLN A 94 4.61 -5.89 12.06
CA GLN A 94 4.95 -7.13 12.76
C GLN A 94 6.28 -7.74 12.28
N PHE A 95 6.61 -7.64 10.99
CA PHE A 95 7.70 -8.40 10.38
C PHE A 95 8.80 -7.54 9.74
N CYS A 96 8.64 -6.22 9.67
CA CYS A 96 9.63 -5.31 9.06
C CYS A 96 10.12 -4.21 10.02
N SER A 97 10.27 -4.53 11.31
CA SER A 97 10.75 -3.59 12.35
C SER A 97 12.15 -3.03 12.09
N GLU A 98 12.99 -3.74 11.35
CA GLU A 98 14.33 -3.29 10.94
C GLU A 98 14.31 -2.43 9.67
N GLY A 99 13.18 -2.37 8.98
CA GLY A 99 13.03 -1.59 7.76
C GLY A 99 13.01 -0.10 8.04
N LYS A 100 13.91 0.67 7.41
CA LYS A 100 13.93 2.14 7.56
C LYS A 100 12.69 2.81 6.96
N TYR A 101 12.19 2.26 5.87
CA TYR A 101 10.99 2.75 5.20
C TYR A 101 10.10 1.59 4.77
N ILE A 102 8.80 1.85 4.81
CA ILE A 102 7.77 0.97 4.28
C ILE A 102 7.17 1.66 3.05
N LEU A 103 7.18 0.97 1.91
CA LEU A 103 6.50 1.39 0.69
C LEU A 103 5.23 0.56 0.51
N LYS A 104 4.09 1.21 0.38
CA LYS A 104 2.89 0.63 -0.24
C LYS A 104 2.86 1.08 -1.69
N ILE A 105 2.66 0.16 -2.62
CA ILE A 105 2.52 0.46 -4.05
C ILE A 105 1.57 -0.56 -4.68
N ASP A 106 0.73 -0.13 -5.64
CA ASP A 106 -0.17 -1.02 -6.36
C ASP A 106 0.57 -1.96 -7.31
N ASP A 107 -0.06 -3.09 -7.65
CA ASP A 107 0.52 -4.10 -8.54
C ASP A 107 0.42 -3.77 -10.04
N ASP A 108 -0.26 -2.67 -10.38
CA ASP A 108 -0.33 -2.08 -11.71
C ASP A 108 0.60 -0.85 -11.87
N ALA A 109 1.37 -0.52 -10.83
CA ALA A 109 2.31 0.60 -10.85
C ALA A 109 3.76 0.16 -11.12
N PHE A 110 4.56 1.08 -11.67
CA PHE A 110 6.00 0.91 -11.83
C PHE A 110 6.76 1.80 -10.84
N LEU A 111 7.72 1.21 -10.13
CA LEU A 111 8.65 1.92 -9.25
C LEU A 111 10.00 2.05 -9.95
N ASP A 112 10.55 3.26 -10.07
CA ASP A 112 11.94 3.42 -10.51
C ASP A 112 12.89 3.22 -9.30
N PRO A 113 13.64 2.09 -9.22
CA PRO A 113 14.52 1.83 -8.10
C PRO A 113 15.70 2.82 -8.02
N PHE A 114 16.14 3.41 -9.13
CA PHE A 114 17.20 4.42 -9.15
C PHE A 114 16.68 5.75 -8.60
N ALA A 115 15.50 6.19 -9.04
CA ALA A 115 14.85 7.38 -8.52
C ALA A 115 14.53 7.25 -7.02
N LEU A 116 14.10 6.06 -6.59
CA LEU A 116 13.89 5.75 -5.18
C LEU A 116 15.20 5.89 -4.39
N ALA A 117 16.27 5.22 -4.82
CA ALA A 117 17.57 5.28 -4.15
C ALA A 117 18.07 6.73 -3.99
N LYS A 118 17.98 7.52 -5.06
CA LYS A 118 18.35 8.94 -5.07
C LYS A 118 17.50 9.76 -4.08
N SER A 119 16.20 9.53 -4.05
CA SER A 119 15.27 10.25 -3.17
C SER A 119 15.49 9.89 -1.71
N LEU A 120 15.66 8.61 -1.40
CA LEU A 120 16.00 8.14 -0.05
C LEU A 120 17.33 8.76 0.41
N ASN A 121 18.35 8.79 -0.44
CA ASN A 121 19.64 9.40 -0.08
C ASN A 121 19.52 10.90 0.23
N LYS A 122 18.71 11.65 -0.53
CA LYS A 122 18.41 13.06 -0.22
C LYS A 122 17.70 13.23 1.12
N ILE A 123 16.74 12.34 1.43
CA ILE A 123 16.07 12.33 2.73
C ILE A 123 17.09 12.02 3.84
N PHE A 124 18.00 11.06 3.60
CA PHE A 124 19.09 10.70 4.51
C PHE A 124 20.02 11.88 4.81
N GLN A 125 20.53 12.55 3.77
CA GLN A 125 21.49 13.64 3.93
C GLN A 125 20.88 14.92 4.52
N SER A 126 19.58 15.16 4.29
CA SER A 126 18.92 16.39 4.75
C SER A 126 18.50 16.36 6.23
N THR A 127 18.49 15.20 6.87
CA THR A 127 18.05 15.08 8.27
C THR A 127 19.15 14.49 9.14
N SER A 128 19.85 15.35 9.88
CA SER A 128 20.97 14.97 10.74
C SER A 128 20.59 14.09 11.94
N ASN A 129 19.31 13.90 12.26
CA ASN A 129 18.87 13.02 13.37
C ASN A 129 17.34 12.71 13.45
N ALA A 130 16.56 12.83 12.35
CA ALA A 130 15.09 12.65 12.45
C ALA A 130 14.44 12.00 11.21
N TYR A 131 14.78 10.73 10.95
CA TYR A 131 14.05 9.83 10.02
C TYR A 131 12.74 9.33 10.64
N ARG A 132 11.96 10.25 11.19
CA ARG A 132 10.76 9.96 11.95
C ARG A 132 9.60 10.78 11.46
N ASN A 133 8.41 10.22 11.61
CA ASN A 133 7.15 10.83 11.24
C ASN A 133 7.08 11.23 9.75
N LEU A 134 7.81 10.55 8.85
CA LEU A 134 7.83 10.91 7.44
C LEU A 134 6.80 10.09 6.67
N ILE A 135 5.99 10.76 5.86
CA ILE A 135 5.13 10.14 4.85
C ILE A 135 5.31 10.91 3.54
N GLY A 136 5.45 10.21 2.42
CA GLY A 136 5.60 10.87 1.14
C GLY A 136 4.91 10.15 0.00
N CYS A 137 4.41 10.94 -0.94
CA CYS A 137 3.56 10.49 -2.03
C CYS A 137 3.29 11.63 -3.02
N SER A 138 2.58 11.31 -4.10
CA SER A 138 1.78 12.30 -4.85
C SER A 138 0.55 12.66 -4.02
N LEU A 139 0.42 13.94 -3.63
CA LEU A 139 -0.55 14.40 -2.65
C LEU A 139 -1.82 14.95 -3.33
N PHE A 140 -2.98 14.45 -2.93
CA PHE A 140 -4.26 15.07 -3.21
C PHE A 140 -4.58 16.16 -2.17
N PRO A 141 -5.04 17.35 -2.59
CA PRO A 141 -5.32 18.47 -1.69
C PRO A 141 -6.59 18.26 -0.84
N ASN A 142 -6.70 19.00 0.27
CA ASN A 142 -7.81 18.91 1.24
C ASN A 142 -9.17 19.48 0.75
N ASN A 143 -9.27 19.81 -0.53
CA ASN A 143 -10.49 20.26 -1.20
C ASN A 143 -10.97 19.25 -2.25
N THR A 144 -10.41 18.03 -2.28
CA THR A 144 -10.90 16.95 -3.12
C THR A 144 -12.29 16.51 -2.66
N MET A 145 -13.24 16.49 -3.59
CA MET A 145 -14.62 16.10 -3.31
C MET A 145 -14.79 14.58 -3.42
N PRO A 146 -15.51 13.93 -2.47
CA PRO A 146 -15.92 12.54 -2.61
C PRO A 146 -16.72 12.34 -3.89
N LYS A 147 -16.38 11.32 -4.67
CA LYS A 147 -17.26 10.90 -5.77
C LYS A 147 -18.52 10.29 -5.16
N ARG A 148 -19.69 10.64 -5.71
CA ARG A 148 -20.99 10.09 -5.30
C ARG A 148 -21.55 9.06 -6.28
N LYS A 149 -20.82 8.81 -7.38
CA LYS A 149 -21.15 7.83 -8.43
C LYS A 149 -19.89 7.19 -9.00
N GLY A 150 -20.04 6.00 -9.56
CA GLY A 150 -18.98 5.24 -10.21
C GLY A 150 -18.13 4.42 -9.24
N LYS A 151 -17.07 3.80 -9.76
CA LYS A 151 -16.22 2.84 -9.02
C LYS A 151 -15.74 3.36 -7.66
N TRP A 152 -15.35 4.63 -7.59
CA TRP A 152 -14.76 5.23 -6.39
C TRP A 152 -15.79 6.02 -5.55
N SER A 153 -17.09 5.67 -5.64
CA SER A 153 -18.12 6.40 -4.91
C SER A 153 -18.16 6.06 -3.43
N ILE A 154 -18.38 7.08 -2.60
CA ILE A 154 -18.74 6.90 -1.19
C ILE A 154 -20.10 7.55 -0.94
N ASP A 155 -20.97 6.83 -0.27
CA ASP A 155 -22.30 7.33 0.13
C ASP A 155 -22.17 8.53 1.09
N SER A 156 -23.13 9.47 1.03
CA SER A 156 -23.22 10.56 2.00
C SER A 156 -23.43 10.06 3.43
N ASP A 157 -24.09 8.91 3.61
CA ASP A 157 -24.34 8.33 4.92
C ASP A 157 -23.05 7.78 5.54
N ILE A 158 -22.11 7.33 4.71
CA ILE A 158 -20.78 6.87 5.14
C ILE A 158 -19.83 8.07 5.34
N TYR A 159 -19.88 9.05 4.43
CA TYR A 159 -19.04 10.25 4.51
C TYR A 159 -19.85 11.52 4.22
N PRO A 160 -20.40 12.16 5.26
CA PRO A 160 -21.29 13.32 5.10
C PRO A 160 -20.55 14.62 4.81
N TYR A 161 -19.22 14.64 4.97
CA TYR A 161 -18.41 15.83 4.76
C TYR A 161 -18.23 16.16 3.28
N ARG A 162 -18.06 17.46 2.99
CA ARG A 162 -17.96 17.98 1.62
C ARG A 162 -16.63 17.66 0.94
N TYR A 163 -15.54 17.58 1.71
CA TYR A 163 -14.18 17.43 1.20
C TYR A 163 -13.43 16.39 2.01
N TYR A 164 -12.61 15.57 1.33
CA TYR A 164 -11.61 14.74 1.98
C TYR A 164 -10.50 15.60 2.60
N PRO A 165 -9.85 15.15 3.69
CA PRO A 165 -8.55 15.71 4.08
C PRO A 165 -7.53 15.47 2.96
N SER A 166 -6.37 16.14 3.04
CA SER A 166 -5.26 15.77 2.16
C SER A 166 -4.88 14.31 2.37
N TYR A 167 -4.63 13.60 1.27
CA TYR A 167 -4.32 12.17 1.27
C TYR A 167 -3.34 11.84 0.14
N CYS A 168 -2.66 10.71 0.26
CA CYS A 168 -1.76 10.21 -0.76
C CYS A 168 -2.53 9.51 -1.88
N SER A 169 -2.06 9.65 -3.11
CA SER A 169 -2.55 8.87 -4.24
C SER A 169 -2.46 7.36 -3.97
N GLY A 170 -3.53 6.64 -4.30
CA GLY A 170 -3.60 5.17 -4.21
C GLY A 170 -2.44 4.44 -4.87
N VAL A 171 -1.86 4.97 -5.95
CA VAL A 171 -0.72 4.37 -6.69
C VAL A 171 0.40 3.93 -5.74
N GLY A 172 0.72 4.76 -4.74
CA GLY A 172 1.68 4.38 -3.71
C GLY A 172 2.09 5.51 -2.78
N TYR A 173 2.66 5.13 -1.65
CA TYR A 173 3.26 6.07 -0.70
C TYR A 173 4.37 5.39 0.11
N LEU A 174 5.38 6.18 0.45
CA LEU A 174 6.51 5.79 1.27
C LEU A 174 6.34 6.39 2.67
N GLN A 175 6.68 5.64 3.70
CA GLN A 175 6.63 6.13 5.08
C GLN A 175 7.78 5.55 5.91
N THR A 176 8.12 6.21 7.02
CA THR A 176 9.00 5.62 8.03
C THR A 176 8.24 4.57 8.86
N PHE A 177 8.98 3.65 9.48
CA PHE A 177 8.36 2.56 10.25
C PHE A 177 7.45 3.04 11.38
N ASP A 178 7.83 4.13 12.06
CA ASP A 178 7.02 4.73 13.13
C ASP A 178 5.67 5.23 12.62
N VAL A 179 5.61 5.79 11.41
CA VAL A 179 4.33 6.18 10.79
C VAL A 179 3.49 4.96 10.45
N ALA A 180 4.08 3.87 9.94
CA ALA A 180 3.34 2.64 9.67
C ALA A 180 2.74 2.06 10.97
N PHE A 181 3.51 2.09 12.07
CA PHE A 181 3.06 1.69 13.39
C PHE A 181 1.91 2.56 13.92
N ASP A 182 2.07 3.89 13.83
CA ASP A 182 1.07 4.84 14.31
C ASP A 182 -0.23 4.76 13.49
N LEU A 183 -0.13 4.66 12.16
CA LEU A 183 -1.30 4.48 11.28
C LEU A 183 -2.03 3.17 11.60
N PHE A 184 -1.31 2.07 11.79
CA PHE A 184 -1.92 0.79 12.15
C PHE A 184 -2.69 0.88 13.48
N ASN A 185 -2.09 1.46 14.52
CA ASN A 185 -2.73 1.56 15.83
C ASN A 185 -3.89 2.56 15.85
N ALA A 186 -3.74 3.70 15.18
CA ALA A 186 -4.79 4.72 15.10
C ALA A 186 -5.97 4.27 14.25
N ALA A 187 -5.74 3.43 13.22
CA ALA A 187 -6.82 2.92 12.38
C ALA A 187 -7.89 2.18 13.19
N HIS A 188 -7.51 1.42 14.23
CA HIS A 188 -8.45 0.67 15.08
C HIS A 188 -9.36 1.54 15.94
N GLN A 189 -9.06 2.84 16.06
CA GLN A 189 -9.83 3.78 16.89
C GLN A 189 -10.93 4.48 16.08
N ILE A 190 -11.13 4.13 14.80
CA ILE A 190 -12.11 4.77 13.91
C ILE A 190 -13.32 3.85 13.73
N ASP A 191 -14.49 4.25 14.22
CA ASP A 191 -15.66 3.35 14.31
C ASP A 191 -16.26 2.88 12.97
N PHE A 192 -15.95 3.55 11.85
CA PHE A 192 -16.52 3.26 10.52
C PHE A 192 -15.58 2.50 9.56
N ILE A 193 -14.51 1.86 10.08
CA ILE A 193 -13.55 1.04 9.31
C ILE A 193 -14.22 0.06 8.32
N PRO A 194 -15.30 -0.69 8.68
CA PRO A 194 -15.75 -1.79 7.83
C PRO A 194 -16.38 -1.38 6.50
N THR A 195 -16.79 -0.11 6.34
CA THR A 195 -17.64 0.33 5.22
C THR A 195 -16.98 1.34 4.29
N PHE A 196 -15.78 1.83 4.59
CA PHE A 196 -15.10 2.83 3.77
C PHE A 196 -14.13 2.15 2.80
N SER A 197 -14.52 2.02 1.52
CA SER A 197 -13.78 1.24 0.51
C SER A 197 -12.64 1.98 -0.20
N ILE A 198 -12.52 3.30 0.00
CA ILE A 198 -11.46 4.12 -0.60
C ILE A 198 -10.27 4.16 0.38
N ASP A 199 -9.41 3.15 0.28
CA ASP A 199 -8.39 2.81 1.27
C ASP A 199 -7.31 3.90 1.42
N ASP A 200 -6.93 4.55 0.33
CA ASP A 200 -5.93 5.63 0.33
C ASP A 200 -6.43 6.86 1.09
N VAL A 201 -7.67 7.28 0.86
CA VAL A 201 -8.35 8.35 1.63
C VAL A 201 -8.52 7.94 3.08
N PHE A 202 -8.90 6.69 3.36
CA PHE A 202 -9.07 6.21 4.73
C PHE A 202 -7.76 6.26 5.51
N VAL A 203 -6.72 5.56 5.04
CA VAL A 203 -5.46 5.41 5.77
C VAL A 203 -4.64 6.69 5.75
N THR A 204 -4.38 7.24 4.55
CA THR A 204 -3.43 8.36 4.42
C THR A 204 -4.10 9.74 4.54
N GLY A 205 -5.43 9.77 4.63
CA GLY A 205 -6.22 10.97 4.88
C GLY A 205 -6.84 10.99 6.28
N LEU A 206 -7.83 10.12 6.52
CA LEU A 206 -8.62 10.15 7.76
C LEU A 206 -7.81 9.69 8.97
N VAL A 207 -7.15 8.53 8.89
CA VAL A 207 -6.28 8.03 9.97
C VAL A 207 -5.07 8.94 10.12
N ALA A 208 -4.40 9.30 9.03
CA ALA A 208 -3.24 10.19 9.08
C ALA A 208 -3.56 11.55 9.75
N LYS A 209 -4.77 12.09 9.57
CA LYS A 209 -5.20 13.35 10.19
C LYS A 209 -5.33 13.25 11.71
N SER A 210 -5.58 12.06 12.27
CA SER A 210 -5.62 11.88 13.73
C SER A 210 -4.23 11.82 14.36
N LEU A 211 -3.19 11.55 13.56
CA LEU A 211 -1.81 11.51 14.01
C LEU A 211 -1.23 12.91 14.18
N LYS A 212 -0.40 13.08 15.22
CA LYS A 212 0.34 14.32 15.47
C LYS A 212 1.71 14.25 14.80
N ASN A 213 2.21 15.39 14.32
CA ASN A 213 3.60 15.56 13.85
C ASN A 213 4.00 14.81 12.57
N LEU A 214 3.05 14.35 11.75
CA LEU A 214 3.37 13.83 10.41
C LEU A 214 4.02 14.93 9.56
N ARG A 215 5.08 14.55 8.86
CA ARG A 215 5.89 15.40 7.99
C ARG A 215 5.73 14.92 6.55
N PRO A 216 4.86 15.56 5.75
CA PRO A 216 4.66 15.18 4.37
C PRO A 216 5.89 15.52 3.51
N ILE A 217 6.25 14.59 2.62
CA ILE A 217 7.31 14.75 1.62
C ILE A 217 6.68 14.55 0.24
N ARG A 218 7.01 15.41 -0.72
CA ARG A 218 6.54 15.23 -2.10
C ARG A 218 7.41 14.21 -2.82
N LEU A 219 6.78 13.18 -3.38
CA LEU A 219 7.44 12.11 -4.13
C LEU A 219 6.99 12.10 -5.60
N ASN A 220 6.94 13.29 -6.22
CA ASN A 220 6.35 13.56 -7.53
C ASN A 220 6.89 12.71 -8.71
N GLU A 221 7.98 11.96 -8.51
CA GLU A 221 8.71 11.26 -9.57
C GLU A 221 9.13 9.83 -9.19
N LEU A 222 8.63 9.26 -8.08
CA LEU A 222 9.10 7.95 -7.62
C LEU A 222 8.52 6.76 -8.39
N TYR A 223 7.26 6.90 -8.80
CA TYR A 223 6.50 5.83 -9.42
C TYR A 223 5.65 6.40 -10.55
N ILE A 224 5.46 5.58 -11.57
CA ILE A 224 4.64 5.88 -12.74
C ILE A 224 3.44 4.92 -12.67
N GLY A 225 2.24 5.50 -12.73
CA GLY A 225 0.98 4.75 -12.82
C GLY A 225 0.51 4.59 -14.26
#